data_AF-A0A847WVA0-F1
#
_entry.id   AF-A0A847WVA0-F1
#
_cell.length_a   1.000
_cell.length_b   1.000
_cell.length_c   1.000
_cell.angle_alpha   90.00
_cell.angle_beta   90.00
_cell.angle_gamma   90.00
#
_symmetry.space_group_name_H-M   'P 1'
#
loop_
_entity.id
_entity.type
_entity.pdbx_description
1 polymer ?
#
loop_
_entity_poly.entity_id
_entity_poly.type
_entity_poly.pdbx_seq_one_letter_code
_entity_poly.pdbx_strand_id
1 'polypeptide(L)'
;MKKRTLAALLVLIAGPVLAQDFEPIGEIRASFRGEELVFQTQAVEMGGETMSSATVGVLGGSPGMPLVNVLQITGAVIVDGREAGTLHLTQNFDEHPQDGTSAVIWQSASVSYFPNRTSPPMWEMSPDQRSNVSYEVDSYYFDGETGTIAARFRGEVCRVDNLGDEADPADCHEISGSFETLLHREQG
;
A
#
# COMPACT_ATOMS: atom_id res chain seq x y z
N MET A 1 69.93 4.70 26.18
CA MET A 1 68.51 4.67 26.59
C MET A 1 67.64 4.48 25.34
N LYS A 2 67.06 3.28 25.13
CA LYS A 2 66.18 2.99 23.98
C LYS A 2 64.72 3.17 24.43
N LYS A 3 64.03 4.20 23.93
CA LYS A 3 62.59 4.41 24.15
C LYS A 3 61.83 3.41 23.27
N ARG A 4 61.01 2.56 23.89
CA ARG A 4 60.03 1.70 23.21
C ARG A 4 58.72 2.45 23.15
N THR A 5 58.28 2.82 21.95
CA THR A 5 56.97 3.43 21.71
C THR A 5 55.99 2.29 21.42
N LEU A 6 55.04 2.04 22.34
CA LEU A 6 53.87 1.20 22.05
C LEU A 6 52.88 2.04 21.23
N ALA A 7 52.58 1.60 20.00
CA ALA A 7 51.43 2.08 19.26
C ALA A 7 50.23 1.21 19.64
N ALA A 8 49.20 1.83 20.24
CA ALA A 8 47.93 1.19 20.52
C ALA A 8 47.10 1.14 19.23
N LEU A 9 46.73 -0.08 18.81
CA LEU A 9 45.87 -0.34 17.65
C LEU A 9 44.41 -0.10 18.07
N LEU A 10 43.81 1.00 17.61
CA LEU A 10 42.36 1.22 17.73
C LEU A 10 41.65 0.35 16.68
N VAL A 11 40.97 -0.71 17.12
CA VAL A 11 40.06 -1.48 16.27
C VAL A 11 38.69 -0.82 16.35
N LEU A 12 38.32 -0.11 15.28
CA LEU A 12 36.95 0.36 15.05
C LEU A 12 36.09 -0.85 14.66
N ILE A 13 35.25 -1.31 15.58
CA ILE A 13 34.23 -2.32 15.29
C ILE A 13 33.11 -1.60 14.52
N ALA A 14 33.21 -1.61 13.19
CA ALA A 14 32.08 -1.28 12.34
C ALA A 14 31.07 -2.44 12.46
N GLY A 15 30.05 -2.27 13.31
CA GLY A 15 28.91 -3.17 13.31
C GLY A 15 28.20 -3.09 11.95
N PRO A 16 27.67 -4.21 11.42
CA PRO A 16 26.84 -4.14 10.23
C PRO A 16 25.60 -3.31 10.58
N VAL A 17 25.47 -2.15 9.93
CA VAL A 17 24.17 -1.51 9.78
C VAL A 17 23.38 -2.50 8.93
N LEU A 18 22.51 -3.29 9.56
CA LEU A 18 21.56 -4.11 8.85
C LEU A 18 20.62 -3.14 8.13
N ALA A 19 20.87 -2.93 6.84
CA ALA A 19 19.85 -2.43 5.94
C ALA A 19 18.68 -3.40 6.06
N GLN A 20 17.57 -2.95 6.66
CA GLN A 20 16.34 -3.73 6.66
C GLN A 20 15.80 -3.65 5.24
N ASP A 21 16.14 -4.65 4.45
CA ASP A 21 15.67 -4.77 3.08
C ASP A 21 14.25 -5.31 3.13
N PHE A 22 13.29 -4.51 2.67
CA PHE A 22 11.93 -4.96 2.46
C PHE A 22 11.91 -6.00 1.34
N GLU A 23 11.24 -7.13 1.57
CA GLU A 23 11.10 -8.19 0.57
C GLU A 23 9.87 -7.90 -0.31
N PRO A 24 9.99 -7.88 -1.64
CA PRO A 24 8.84 -7.80 -2.53
C PRO A 24 7.94 -9.03 -2.38
N ILE A 25 6.65 -8.82 -2.11
CA ILE A 25 5.65 -9.90 -1.92
C ILE A 25 4.56 -9.93 -3.00
N GLY A 26 4.69 -9.06 -3.99
CA GLY A 26 3.70 -8.90 -5.04
C GLY A 26 3.94 -7.67 -5.90
N GLU A 27 3.05 -7.48 -6.87
CA GLU A 27 3.16 -6.41 -7.85
C GLU A 27 1.77 -5.85 -8.18
N ILE A 28 1.73 -4.53 -8.37
CA ILE A 28 0.58 -3.81 -8.93
C ILE A 28 1.03 -3.23 -10.27
N ARG A 29 0.31 -3.55 -11.33
CA ARG A 29 0.45 -2.94 -12.65
C ARG A 29 -0.74 -2.02 -12.87
N ALA A 30 -0.49 -0.76 -13.16
CA ALA A 30 -1.54 0.23 -13.37
C ALA A 30 -1.29 1.01 -14.66
N SER A 31 -2.37 1.41 -15.31
CA SER A 31 -2.36 2.34 -16.43
C SER A 31 -2.98 3.66 -15.97
N PHE A 32 -2.25 4.76 -16.14
CA PHE A 32 -2.70 6.09 -15.76
C PHE A 32 -2.27 7.11 -16.82
N ARG A 33 -3.23 7.83 -17.41
CA ARG A 33 -2.98 8.82 -18.48
C ARG A 33 -2.17 8.27 -19.67
N GLY A 34 -2.32 6.97 -19.96
CA GLY A 34 -1.60 6.28 -21.03
C GLY A 34 -0.19 5.84 -20.67
N GLU A 35 0.25 6.02 -19.41
CA GLU A 35 1.51 5.51 -18.88
C GLU A 35 1.26 4.21 -18.11
N GLU A 36 2.15 3.24 -18.33
CA GLU A 36 2.18 2.00 -17.56
C GLU A 36 3.09 2.19 -16.33
N LEU A 37 2.52 1.92 -15.17
CA LEU A 37 3.14 2.06 -13.86
C LEU A 37 3.25 0.68 -13.20
N VAL A 38 4.38 0.41 -12.56
CA VAL A 38 4.63 -0.85 -11.84
C VAL A 38 5.06 -0.53 -10.42
N PHE A 39 4.33 -1.08 -9.46
CA PHE A 39 4.58 -0.91 -8.03
C PHE A 39 4.81 -2.27 -7.39
N GLN A 40 5.70 -2.34 -6.40
CA GLN A 40 5.92 -3.55 -5.61
C GLN A 40 5.20 -3.43 -4.28
N THR A 41 4.45 -4.46 -3.90
CA THR A 41 4.04 -4.64 -2.50
C THR A 41 5.19 -5.30 -1.74
N GLN A 42 5.28 -5.04 -0.44
CA GLN A 42 6.47 -5.37 0.34
C GLN A 42 6.11 -5.88 1.73
N ALA A 43 6.96 -6.75 2.29
CA ALA A 43 6.92 -7.12 3.71
C ALA A 43 8.30 -7.04 4.35
N VAL A 44 8.32 -6.86 5.67
CA VAL A 44 9.55 -6.96 6.49
C VAL A 44 9.23 -7.55 7.85
N GLU A 45 10.13 -8.38 8.37
CA GLU A 45 10.06 -8.88 9.74
C GLU A 45 10.70 -7.87 10.71
N MET A 46 9.90 -7.35 11.64
CA MET A 46 10.35 -6.39 12.65
C MET A 46 9.87 -6.83 14.03
N GLY A 47 10.79 -7.07 14.96
CA GLY A 47 10.43 -7.42 16.34
C GLY A 47 9.73 -8.78 16.49
N GLY A 48 9.79 -9.65 15.48
CA GLY A 48 9.05 -10.93 15.45
C GLY A 48 7.65 -10.83 14.86
N GLU A 49 7.30 -9.68 14.26
CA GLU A 49 6.04 -9.44 13.57
C GLU A 49 6.31 -9.11 12.10
N THR A 50 5.43 -9.59 11.22
CA THR A 50 5.44 -9.27 9.79
C THR A 50 4.75 -7.92 9.56
N MET A 51 5.51 -6.91 9.13
CA MET A 51 4.94 -5.66 8.62
C MET A 51 4.73 -5.80 7.11
N SER A 52 3.48 -5.91 6.67
CA SER A 52 3.12 -6.04 5.25
C SER A 52 2.48 -4.75 4.72
N SER A 53 2.78 -4.38 3.47
CA SER A 53 2.09 -3.30 2.76
C SER A 53 0.76 -3.76 2.15
N ALA A 54 0.43 -5.05 2.26
CA ALA A 54 -0.81 -5.65 1.80
C ALA A 54 -1.46 -6.47 2.93
N THR A 55 -2.58 -5.99 3.46
CA THR A 55 -3.22 -6.52 4.65
C THR A 55 -4.72 -6.71 4.50
N VAL A 56 -5.27 -7.61 5.32
CA VAL A 56 -6.71 -7.71 5.57
C VAL A 56 -6.95 -7.58 7.06
N GLY A 57 -7.74 -6.57 7.45
CA GLY A 57 -8.11 -6.29 8.83
C GLY A 57 -9.61 -6.13 8.98
N VAL A 58 -10.05 -5.73 10.19
CA VAL A 58 -11.45 -5.44 10.50
C VAL A 58 -11.57 -4.00 10.97
N LEU A 59 -12.50 -3.24 10.37
CA LEU A 59 -12.86 -1.89 10.78
C LEU A 59 -14.26 -1.89 11.40
N GLY A 60 -14.48 -1.07 12.42
CA GLY A 60 -15.78 -0.89 13.06
C GLY A 60 -15.85 -1.48 14.47
N GLY A 61 -17.02 -1.97 14.88
CA GLY A 61 -17.22 -2.59 16.20
C GLY A 61 -17.48 -1.60 17.35
N SER A 62 -17.45 -0.30 17.08
CA SER A 62 -17.94 0.74 18.00
C SER A 62 -19.47 0.83 17.95
N PRO A 63 -20.15 1.30 19.02
CA PRO A 63 -21.61 1.43 19.03
C PRO A 63 -22.13 2.22 17.81
N GLY A 64 -22.94 1.57 16.98
CA GLY A 64 -23.54 2.17 15.78
C GLY A 64 -22.73 2.00 14.48
N MET A 65 -21.58 1.32 14.49
CA MET A 65 -20.85 0.96 13.27
C MET A 65 -20.72 -0.56 13.11
N PRO A 66 -21.18 -1.14 11.98
CA PRO A 66 -21.00 -2.56 11.72
C PRO A 66 -19.51 -2.91 11.61
N LEU A 67 -19.18 -4.17 11.93
CA LEU A 67 -17.86 -4.72 11.61
C LEU A 67 -17.81 -5.02 10.12
N VAL A 68 -16.74 -4.58 9.45
CA VAL A 68 -16.48 -4.87 8.04
C VAL A 68 -15.02 -5.27 7.89
N ASN A 69 -14.74 -6.15 6.95
CA ASN A 69 -13.37 -6.45 6.57
C ASN A 69 -12.83 -5.35 5.64
N VAL A 70 -11.55 -5.06 5.78
CA VAL A 70 -10.84 -4.06 4.97
C VAL A 70 -9.63 -4.71 4.36
N LEU A 71 -9.59 -4.75 3.03
CA LEU A 71 -8.39 -5.03 2.25
C LEU A 71 -7.65 -3.70 2.03
N GLN A 72 -6.39 -3.62 2.44
CA GLN A 72 -5.53 -2.47 2.17
C GLN A 72 -4.27 -2.95 1.45
N ILE A 73 -3.97 -2.38 0.29
CA ILE A 73 -2.79 -2.72 -0.49
C ILE A 73 -2.08 -1.42 -0.87
N THR A 74 -0.81 -1.32 -0.50
CA THR A 74 0.09 -0.23 -0.89
C THR A 74 1.23 -0.81 -1.72
N GLY A 75 1.32 -0.37 -2.96
CA GLY A 75 2.48 -0.61 -3.82
C GLY A 75 3.39 0.61 -3.84
N ALA A 76 4.69 0.37 -3.90
CA ALA A 76 5.73 1.40 -3.99
C ALA A 76 6.61 1.22 -5.24
N VAL A 77 6.97 2.33 -5.88
CA VAL A 77 8.07 2.36 -6.86
C VAL A 77 9.37 2.58 -6.08
N ILE A 78 10.33 1.68 -6.20
CA ILE A 78 11.64 1.83 -5.55
C ILE A 78 12.70 2.19 -6.60
N VAL A 79 13.37 3.32 -6.44
CA VAL A 79 14.48 3.79 -7.28
C VAL A 79 15.69 4.03 -6.38
N ASP A 80 16.82 3.38 -6.68
CA ASP A 80 18.06 3.49 -5.89
C ASP A 80 17.86 3.24 -4.38
N GLY A 81 16.99 2.28 -4.03
CA GLY A 81 16.67 1.93 -2.65
C GLY A 81 15.79 2.95 -1.92
N ARG A 82 15.17 3.87 -2.65
CA ARG A 82 14.23 4.87 -2.10
C ARG A 82 12.88 4.78 -2.76
N GLU A 83 11.84 4.97 -1.97
CA GLU A 83 10.47 5.07 -2.47
C GLU A 83 10.30 6.36 -3.29
N ALA A 84 10.00 6.21 -4.58
CA ALA A 84 9.80 7.29 -5.52
C ALA A 84 8.33 7.70 -5.63
N GLY A 85 7.40 6.74 -5.54
CA GLY A 85 5.96 6.99 -5.57
C GLY A 85 5.16 5.78 -5.07
N THR A 86 3.89 5.99 -4.77
CA THR A 86 3.00 4.95 -4.22
C THR A 86 1.64 4.91 -4.88
N LEU A 87 1.02 3.74 -4.83
CA LEU A 87 -0.37 3.52 -5.17
C LEU A 87 -1.03 2.81 -3.98
N HIS A 88 -2.12 3.39 -3.48
CA HIS A 88 -2.90 2.85 -2.38
C HIS A 88 -4.24 2.37 -2.91
N LEU A 89 -4.62 1.15 -2.56
CA LEU A 89 -5.86 0.48 -2.91
C LEU A 89 -6.55 0.06 -1.61
N THR A 90 -7.82 0.41 -1.45
CA THR A 90 -8.63 -0.07 -0.32
C THR A 90 -9.94 -0.66 -0.83
N GLN A 91 -10.40 -1.75 -0.22
CA GLN A 91 -11.71 -2.33 -0.46
C GLN A 91 -12.31 -2.83 0.86
N ASN A 92 -13.51 -2.36 1.17
CA ASN A 92 -14.32 -2.84 2.28
C ASN A 92 -15.27 -3.94 1.80
N PHE A 93 -15.43 -4.99 2.59
CA PHE A 93 -16.30 -6.13 2.26
C PHE A 93 -16.85 -6.79 3.53
N ASP A 94 -18.00 -7.47 3.42
CA ASP A 94 -18.62 -8.15 4.56
C ASP A 94 -17.92 -9.49 4.84
N GLU A 95 -18.05 -10.48 3.96
CA GLU A 95 -17.48 -11.83 4.15
C GLU A 95 -16.30 -12.11 3.22
N HIS A 96 -16.46 -11.85 1.93
CA HIS A 96 -15.42 -12.04 0.91
C HIS A 96 -15.33 -10.84 -0.04
N PRO A 97 -14.12 -10.48 -0.50
CA PRO A 97 -13.94 -9.36 -1.44
C PRO A 97 -14.52 -9.66 -2.83
N GLN A 98 -14.81 -10.93 -3.14
CA GLN A 98 -15.53 -11.38 -4.34
C GLN A 98 -17.05 -11.16 -4.25
N ASP A 99 -17.61 -11.35 -3.05
CA ASP A 99 -19.06 -11.31 -2.82
C ASP A 99 -19.57 -9.89 -2.56
N GLY A 100 -18.66 -8.94 -2.38
CA GLY A 100 -18.82 -7.54 -2.74
C GLY A 100 -20.18 -6.92 -2.39
N THR A 101 -20.73 -7.17 -1.21
CA THR A 101 -21.69 -6.22 -0.67
C THR A 101 -20.88 -4.98 -0.33
N SER A 102 -21.22 -3.86 -0.98
CA SER A 102 -20.80 -2.54 -0.52
C SER A 102 -21.16 -2.49 0.95
N ALA A 103 -20.18 -2.71 1.81
CA ALA A 103 -20.28 -2.45 3.23
C ALA A 103 -21.04 -1.13 3.33
N VAL A 104 -22.13 -1.09 4.09
CA VAL A 104 -23.07 0.05 4.17
C VAL A 104 -22.38 1.34 4.71
N ILE A 105 -21.07 1.29 4.89
CA ILE A 105 -20.16 2.36 5.23
C ILE A 105 -19.82 3.17 3.97
N TRP A 106 -19.79 4.48 4.13
CA TRP A 106 -19.90 5.53 3.11
C TRP A 106 -18.86 5.53 1.97
N GLN A 107 -17.88 4.62 1.97
CA GLN A 107 -16.91 4.37 0.89
C GLN A 107 -16.55 2.88 0.89
N SER A 108 -16.99 2.11 -0.10
CA SER A 108 -16.71 0.67 -0.18
C SER A 108 -15.36 0.35 -0.82
N ALA A 109 -14.80 1.29 -1.59
CA ALA A 109 -13.53 1.10 -2.28
C ALA A 109 -12.84 2.45 -2.51
N SER A 110 -11.50 2.43 -2.53
CA SER A 110 -10.72 3.58 -2.93
C SER A 110 -9.41 3.27 -3.65
N VAL A 111 -8.94 4.26 -4.43
CA VAL A 111 -7.63 4.30 -5.06
C VAL A 111 -7.04 5.70 -4.92
N SER A 112 -5.77 5.77 -4.53
CA SER A 112 -5.01 7.03 -4.48
C SER A 112 -3.60 6.81 -5.01
N TYR A 113 -3.12 7.73 -5.84
CA TYR A 113 -1.81 7.65 -6.49
C TYR A 113 -0.95 8.87 -6.16
N PHE A 114 0.25 8.61 -5.65
CA PHE A 114 1.22 9.62 -5.25
C PHE A 114 2.50 9.43 -6.08
N PRO A 115 2.63 10.11 -7.24
CA PRO A 115 3.84 10.02 -8.08
C PRO A 115 5.12 10.40 -7.34
N ASN A 116 4.98 11.28 -6.34
CA ASN A 116 6.01 11.65 -5.40
C ASN A 116 5.35 11.85 -4.02
N ARG A 117 5.82 11.14 -2.99
CA ARG A 117 5.23 11.21 -1.64
C ARG A 117 5.27 12.59 -0.99
N THR A 118 6.24 13.41 -1.40
CA THR A 118 6.61 14.65 -0.71
C THR A 118 6.27 15.90 -1.48
N SER A 119 5.87 15.75 -2.75
CA SER A 119 5.54 16.90 -3.57
C SER A 119 4.32 16.60 -4.44
N PRO A 120 3.36 17.53 -4.49
CA PRO A 120 2.24 17.46 -5.41
C PRO A 120 2.71 17.54 -6.88
N PRO A 121 1.85 17.16 -7.85
CA PRO A 121 0.46 16.77 -7.64
C PRO A 121 0.32 15.33 -7.12
N MET A 122 -0.75 15.11 -6.36
CA MET A 122 -1.24 13.78 -5.95
C MET A 122 -2.57 13.54 -6.65
N TRP A 123 -3.05 12.30 -6.60
CA TRP A 123 -4.28 11.91 -7.26
C TRP A 123 -5.13 11.10 -6.30
N GLU A 124 -6.26 11.64 -5.92
CA GLU A 124 -7.19 11.04 -4.95
C GLU A 124 -8.59 11.00 -5.54
N MET A 125 -9.45 10.14 -5.02
CA MET A 125 -10.83 10.10 -5.48
C MET A 125 -11.55 11.43 -5.23
N SER A 126 -12.45 11.77 -6.15
CA SER A 126 -13.36 12.89 -5.95
C SER A 126 -14.21 12.67 -4.68
N PRO A 127 -14.33 13.68 -3.80
CA PRO A 127 -15.17 13.58 -2.60
C PRO A 127 -16.67 13.48 -2.94
N ASP A 128 -17.08 13.97 -4.11
CA ASP A 128 -18.46 13.92 -4.60
C ASP A 128 -18.85 12.53 -5.14
N GLN A 129 -17.87 11.70 -5.51
CA GLN A 129 -18.11 10.36 -6.02
C GLN A 129 -18.04 9.33 -4.89
N ARG A 130 -19.22 8.87 -4.46
CA ARG A 130 -19.36 7.72 -3.56
C ARG A 130 -18.88 6.46 -4.30
N SER A 131 -17.58 6.17 -4.23
CA SER A 131 -16.90 5.00 -4.80
C SER A 131 -17.22 4.68 -6.26
N ASN A 132 -16.48 5.29 -7.18
CA ASN A 132 -16.42 4.85 -8.58
C ASN A 132 -15.37 3.74 -8.82
N VAL A 133 -14.70 3.29 -7.76
CA VAL A 133 -13.71 2.23 -7.82
C VAL A 133 -14.42 0.89 -7.78
N SER A 134 -14.06 0.04 -8.73
CA SER A 134 -14.52 -1.35 -8.82
C SER A 134 -13.32 -2.27 -8.77
N TYR A 135 -13.50 -3.41 -8.08
CA TYR A 135 -12.56 -4.52 -8.03
C TYR A 135 -13.21 -5.76 -8.62
N GLU A 136 -12.50 -6.45 -9.51
CA GLU A 136 -12.86 -7.76 -10.02
C GLU A 136 -11.83 -8.75 -9.49
N VAL A 137 -12.19 -9.46 -8.41
CA VAL A 137 -11.29 -10.35 -7.70
C VAL A 137 -11.28 -11.71 -8.39
N ASP A 138 -10.13 -12.06 -8.96
CA ASP A 138 -9.91 -13.31 -9.68
C ASP A 138 -9.58 -14.46 -8.71
N SER A 139 -8.82 -14.19 -7.64
CA SER A 139 -8.53 -15.16 -6.58
C SER A 139 -8.35 -14.49 -5.22
N TYR A 140 -8.79 -15.15 -4.15
CA TYR A 140 -8.61 -14.69 -2.77
C TYR A 140 -8.60 -15.91 -1.84
N TYR A 141 -7.53 -16.09 -1.07
CA TYR A 141 -7.37 -17.25 -0.19
C TYR A 141 -6.48 -16.93 1.00
N PHE A 142 -6.74 -17.58 2.14
CA PHE A 142 -5.90 -17.52 3.34
C PHE A 142 -5.55 -18.93 3.83
N ASP A 143 -4.30 -19.10 4.25
CA ASP A 143 -3.81 -20.22 5.05
C ASP A 143 -3.21 -19.66 6.34
N GLY A 144 -3.99 -19.76 7.43
CA GLY A 144 -3.65 -19.11 8.71
C GLY A 144 -3.60 -17.58 8.61
N GLU A 145 -2.45 -17.02 8.96
CA GLU A 145 -2.18 -15.57 9.01
C GLU A 145 -1.77 -14.96 7.66
N THR A 146 -1.45 -15.80 6.68
CA THR A 146 -1.01 -15.37 5.35
C THR A 146 -2.04 -15.74 4.29
N GLY A 147 -2.17 -14.88 3.29
CA GLY A 147 -3.08 -15.10 2.17
C GLY A 147 -2.48 -14.70 0.83
N THR A 148 -3.27 -14.87 -0.21
CA THR A 148 -2.98 -14.45 -1.58
C THR A 148 -4.23 -13.80 -2.16
N ILE A 149 -4.02 -12.79 -2.99
CA ILE A 149 -5.09 -12.17 -3.76
C ILE A 149 -4.57 -11.82 -5.15
N ALA A 150 -5.40 -12.06 -6.16
CA ALA A 150 -5.25 -11.51 -7.49
C ALA A 150 -6.56 -10.81 -7.88
N ALA A 151 -6.47 -9.59 -8.37
CA ALA A 151 -7.63 -8.84 -8.82
C ALA A 151 -7.28 -7.79 -9.87
N ARG A 152 -8.32 -7.34 -10.58
CA ARG A 152 -8.30 -6.15 -11.42
C ARG A 152 -9.05 -5.01 -10.74
N PHE A 153 -8.62 -3.79 -10.99
CA PHE A 153 -9.30 -2.59 -10.47
C PHE A 153 -9.47 -1.55 -11.55
N ARG A 154 -10.50 -0.70 -11.39
CA ARG A 154 -10.75 0.46 -12.24
C ARG A 154 -11.44 1.54 -11.41
N GLY A 155 -11.01 2.78 -11.58
CA GLY A 155 -11.62 3.96 -10.95
C GLY A 155 -11.21 5.25 -11.65
N GLU A 156 -11.54 6.37 -11.02
CA GLU A 156 -11.14 7.72 -11.45
C GLU A 156 -10.51 8.44 -10.28
N VAL A 157 -9.38 9.10 -10.52
CA VAL A 157 -8.69 9.93 -9.53
C VAL A 157 -8.57 11.34 -10.07
N CYS A 158 -8.72 12.30 -9.16
CA CYS A 158 -8.70 13.72 -9.43
C CYS A 158 -7.45 14.33 -8.81
N ARG A 159 -6.94 15.37 -9.45
CA ARG A 159 -5.72 16.04 -9.04
C ARG A 159 -5.88 16.72 -7.69
N VAL A 160 -4.87 16.60 -6.84
CA VAL A 160 -4.73 17.33 -5.58
C VAL A 160 -3.43 18.12 -5.61
N ASP A 161 -3.52 19.45 -5.53
CA ASP A 161 -2.36 20.34 -5.67
C ASP A 161 -1.57 20.54 -4.38
N ASN A 162 -2.12 20.28 -3.19
CA ASN A 162 -1.39 20.27 -1.92
C ASN A 162 -1.96 19.24 -0.94
N LEU A 163 -1.14 18.79 0.01
CA LEU A 163 -1.59 17.94 1.11
C LEU A 163 -2.70 18.62 1.92
N GLY A 164 -3.87 17.98 1.97
CA GLY A 164 -5.05 18.46 2.67
C GLY A 164 -5.99 19.34 1.84
N ASP A 165 -5.63 19.66 0.60
CA ASP A 165 -6.57 20.27 -0.34
C ASP A 165 -7.58 19.22 -0.83
N GLU A 166 -8.75 19.71 -1.24
CA GLU A 166 -9.76 18.89 -1.88
C GLU A 166 -9.35 18.54 -3.32
N ALA A 167 -9.73 17.36 -3.80
CA ALA A 167 -9.42 16.94 -5.17
C ALA A 167 -10.20 17.78 -6.20
N ASP A 168 -9.53 18.26 -7.24
CA ASP A 168 -10.12 19.10 -8.29
C ASP A 168 -11.00 18.27 -9.24
N PRO A 169 -12.33 18.40 -9.19
CA PRO A 169 -13.24 17.62 -10.03
C PRO A 169 -13.14 17.97 -11.53
N ALA A 170 -12.44 19.06 -11.89
CA ALA A 170 -12.20 19.44 -13.28
C ALA A 170 -10.98 18.74 -13.90
N ASP A 171 -10.09 18.16 -13.08
CA ASP A 171 -8.87 17.45 -13.52
C ASP A 171 -8.87 16.01 -12.98
N CYS A 172 -9.80 15.21 -13.50
CA CYS A 172 -9.97 13.80 -13.17
C CYS A 172 -9.57 12.89 -14.34
N HIS A 173 -8.96 11.77 -14.01
CA HIS A 173 -8.45 10.81 -14.96
C HIS A 173 -8.72 9.38 -14.51
N GLU A 174 -9.00 8.52 -15.48
CA GLU A 174 -9.15 7.09 -15.23
C GLU A 174 -7.81 6.48 -14.78
N ILE A 175 -7.89 5.60 -13.79
CA ILE A 175 -6.82 4.70 -13.39
C ILE A 175 -7.36 3.27 -13.36
N SER A 176 -6.62 2.34 -13.94
CA SER A 176 -7.01 0.92 -13.95
C SER A 176 -5.79 0.04 -13.87
N GLY A 177 -5.97 -1.23 -13.52
CA GLY A 177 -4.84 -2.13 -13.40
C GLY A 177 -5.19 -3.51 -12.86
N SER A 178 -4.14 -4.23 -12.49
CA SER A 178 -4.20 -5.53 -11.84
C SER A 178 -3.13 -5.66 -10.78
N PHE A 179 -3.39 -6.47 -9.77
CA PHE A 179 -2.39 -6.85 -8.79
C PHE A 179 -2.45 -8.33 -8.47
N GLU A 180 -1.31 -8.87 -8.07
CA GLU A 180 -1.17 -10.17 -7.42
C GLU A 180 -0.19 -10.00 -6.26
N THR A 181 -0.61 -10.34 -5.05
CA THR A 181 0.21 -10.14 -3.84
C THR A 181 -0.12 -11.15 -2.74
N LEU A 182 0.88 -11.43 -1.91
CA LEU A 182 0.64 -12.00 -0.59
C LEU A 182 -0.11 -10.99 0.29
N LEU A 183 -0.93 -11.52 1.19
CA LEU A 183 -1.66 -10.78 2.21
C LEU A 183 -1.22 -11.23 3.60
N HIS A 184 -1.27 -10.30 4.54
CA HIS A 184 -1.15 -10.59 5.97
C HIS A 184 -2.44 -10.21 6.70
N ARG A 185 -2.86 -10.99 7.70
CA ARG A 185 -3.96 -10.55 8.57
C ARG A 185 -3.44 -9.48 9.53
N GLU A 186 -4.19 -8.39 9.66
CA GLU A 186 -3.94 -7.46 10.74
C GLU A 186 -4.49 -8.06 12.04
N GLN A 187 -3.63 -8.29 13.03
CA GLN A 187 -4.07 -8.72 14.36
C GLN A 187 -4.65 -7.50 15.09
N GLY A 188 -5.97 -7.46 15.23
CA GLY A 188 -6.70 -6.41 15.97
C GLY A 188 -6.57 -6.52 17.49
#